data_AF-A0A660TAZ1-F1
#
_entry.id   AF-A0A660TAZ1-F1
#
_cell.length_a   1.000
_cell.length_b   1.000
_cell.length_c   1.000
_cell.angle_alpha   90.00
_cell.angle_beta   90.00
_cell.angle_gamma   90.00
#
_symmetry.space_group_name_H-M   'P 1'
#
loop_
_entity.id
_entity.type
_entity.pdbx_description
1 polymer ?
#
loop_
_entity_poly.entity_id
_entity_poly.type
_entity_poly.pdbx_seq_one_letter_code
_entity_poly.pdbx_strand_id
1 'polypeptide(L)'
;MLDLFICKFTIKINRYRKMANIINLNDFLNNRKEYKNEIEETLNILDEFQLHLFTSAINLAVADKWKDWSDKMPNGSTFNFEDSMLFDTGDQNVTRIMELRDSVINLMRQLENIQD
;
A
#
# COMPACT_ATOMS: atom_id res chain seq x y z
N MET A 1 11.40 -61.04 62.91
CA MET A 1 11.19 -59.70 63.45
C MET A 1 12.08 -58.79 62.62
N LEU A 2 11.49 -58.13 61.62
CA LEU A 2 12.14 -57.28 60.63
C LEU A 2 12.54 -55.95 61.28
N ASP A 3 13.69 -55.39 60.90
CA ASP A 3 13.70 -54.09 60.22
C ASP A 3 15.11 -53.71 59.71
N LEU A 4 15.23 -53.71 58.39
CA LEU A 4 16.31 -53.09 57.63
C LEU A 4 16.07 -51.57 57.55
N PHE A 5 16.90 -50.77 58.21
CA PHE A 5 16.95 -49.33 57.99
C PHE A 5 17.84 -49.02 56.77
N ILE A 6 17.24 -48.95 55.59
CA ILE A 6 17.88 -48.39 54.38
C ILE A 6 17.56 -46.88 54.34
N CYS A 7 18.54 -46.06 54.70
CA CYS A 7 18.49 -44.62 54.50
C CYS A 7 18.51 -44.29 53.00
N LYS A 8 17.35 -43.98 52.43
CA LYS A 8 17.22 -43.42 51.07
C LYS A 8 17.68 -41.97 51.05
N PHE A 9 18.90 -41.71 50.59
CA PHE A 9 19.31 -40.39 50.13
C PHE A 9 18.68 -40.12 48.76
N THR A 10 17.61 -39.31 48.75
CA THR A 10 16.98 -38.84 47.52
C THR A 10 17.74 -37.60 47.02
N ILE A 11 18.60 -37.77 46.01
CA ILE A 11 19.20 -36.64 45.28
C ILE A 11 18.09 -35.99 44.45
N LYS A 12 17.63 -34.80 44.88
CA LYS A 12 16.78 -33.92 44.05
C LYS A 12 17.63 -33.35 42.91
N ILE A 13 17.58 -33.98 41.74
CA ILE A 13 18.13 -33.39 40.51
C ILE A 13 17.16 -32.29 40.07
N ASN A 14 17.57 -31.03 40.21
CA ASN A 14 16.84 -29.88 39.72
C ASN A 14 16.83 -29.91 38.18
N ARG A 15 15.68 -30.25 37.58
CA ARG A 15 15.44 -30.12 36.14
C ARG A 15 15.25 -28.64 35.81
N TYR A 16 16.24 -28.01 35.18
CA TYR A 16 16.07 -26.71 34.55
C TYR A 16 15.06 -26.85 33.39
N ARG A 17 13.86 -26.29 33.58
CA ARG A 17 12.80 -26.24 32.56
C ARG A 17 13.16 -25.12 31.57
N LYS A 18 13.70 -25.49 30.40
CA LYS A 18 13.84 -24.56 29.28
C LYS A 18 12.42 -24.13 28.89
N MET A 19 12.02 -22.91 29.22
CA MET A 19 10.72 -22.38 28.79
C MET A 19 10.77 -22.26 27.27
N ALA A 20 10.04 -23.13 26.58
CA ALA A 20 9.72 -22.90 25.19
C ALA A 20 8.82 -21.67 25.14
N ASN A 21 9.29 -20.60 24.48
CA ASN A 21 8.38 -19.55 24.04
C ASN A 21 7.45 -20.19 23.01
N ILE A 22 6.22 -20.48 23.41
CA ILE A 22 5.16 -20.89 22.49
C ILE A 22 4.78 -19.62 21.75
N ILE A 23 5.34 -19.43 20.55
CA ILE A 23 4.90 -18.38 19.64
C ILE A 23 3.55 -18.84 19.08
N ASN A 24 2.50 -18.04 19.31
CA ASN A 24 1.21 -18.30 18.69
C ASN A 24 1.28 -17.94 17.20
N LEU A 25 1.47 -18.96 16.37
CA LEU A 25 1.58 -18.79 14.92
C LEU A 25 0.27 -18.29 14.29
N ASN A 26 -0.89 -18.55 14.91
CA ASN A 26 -2.17 -18.08 14.40
C ASN A 26 -2.31 -16.56 14.53
N ASP A 27 -1.87 -15.98 15.66
CA ASP A 27 -1.89 -14.53 15.84
C ASP A 27 -0.95 -13.85 14.84
N PHE A 28 0.22 -14.44 14.57
CA PHE A 28 1.16 -13.93 13.57
C PHE A 28 0.59 -14.00 12.13
N LEU A 29 -0.08 -15.10 11.78
CA LEU A 29 -0.72 -15.26 10.47
C LEU A 29 -1.89 -14.31 10.28
N ASN A 30 -2.72 -14.12 11.31
CA ASN A 30 -3.84 -13.17 11.29
C ASN A 30 -3.34 -11.73 11.13
N ASN A 31 -2.34 -11.32 11.92
CA ASN A 31 -1.74 -9.98 11.82
C ASN A 31 -1.12 -9.74 10.43
N ARG A 32 -0.47 -10.75 9.84
CA ARG A 32 0.10 -10.64 8.49
C ARG A 32 -1.00 -10.50 7.44
N LYS A 33 -2.14 -11.16 7.61
CA LYS A 33 -3.28 -11.05 6.72
C LYS A 33 -3.93 -9.66 6.81
N GLU A 34 -4.14 -9.16 8.02
CA GLU A 34 -4.66 -7.80 8.25
C GLU A 34 -3.75 -6.76 7.61
N TYR A 35 -2.44 -6.84 7.83
CA TYR A 35 -1.48 -5.95 7.18
C TYR A 35 -1.56 -5.99 5.64
N LYS A 36 -1.67 -7.18 5.05
CA LYS A 36 -1.81 -7.32 3.59
C LYS A 36 -3.09 -6.67 3.07
N ASN A 37 -4.21 -6.86 3.77
CA ASN A 37 -5.48 -6.25 3.41
C ASN A 37 -5.40 -4.71 3.46
N GLU A 38 -4.81 -4.14 4.52
CA GLU A 38 -4.63 -2.69 4.65
C GLU A 38 -3.76 -2.10 3.52
N ILE A 39 -2.72 -2.82 3.08
CA ILE A 39 -1.92 -2.42 1.92
C ILE A 39 -2.74 -2.47 0.64
N GLU A 40 -3.56 -3.50 0.43
CA GLU A 40 -4.43 -3.63 -0.73
C GLU A 40 -5.49 -2.50 -0.78
N GLU A 41 -6.13 -2.22 0.36
CA GLU A 41 -7.07 -1.09 0.48
C GLU A 41 -6.38 0.25 0.20
N THR A 42 -5.17 0.43 0.72
CA THR A 42 -4.36 1.64 0.45
C THR A 42 -4.02 1.75 -1.04
N LEU A 43 -3.63 0.66 -1.71
CA LEU A 43 -3.34 0.64 -3.14
C LEU A 43 -4.57 1.03 -3.97
N ASN A 44 -5.75 0.54 -3.61
CA ASN A 44 -7.00 0.90 -4.28
C ASN A 44 -7.30 2.41 -4.14
N ILE A 45 -7.11 2.97 -2.94
CA ILE A 45 -7.28 4.41 -2.71
C ILE A 45 -6.29 5.23 -3.56
N LEU A 46 -5.04 4.80 -3.66
CA LEU A 46 -4.03 5.48 -4.47
C LEU A 46 -4.32 5.38 -5.97
N ASP A 47 -4.89 4.27 -6.44
CA ASP A 47 -5.31 4.12 -7.83
C ASP A 47 -6.45 5.08 -8.19
N GLU A 48 -7.48 5.17 -7.35
CA GLU A 48 -8.55 6.16 -7.54
C GLU A 48 -8.00 7.59 -7.49
N PHE A 49 -7.08 7.86 -6.56
CA PHE A 49 -6.48 9.19 -6.42
C PHE A 49 -5.66 9.60 -7.65
N GLN A 50 -4.90 8.70 -8.28
CA GLN A 50 -4.15 9.04 -9.50
C GLN A 50 -5.09 9.38 -10.68
N LEU A 51 -6.25 8.73 -10.78
CA LEU A 51 -7.27 9.05 -11.78
C LEU A 51 -7.90 10.42 -11.52
N HIS A 52 -8.12 10.77 -10.25
CA HIS A 52 -8.60 12.10 -9.87
C HIS A 52 -7.60 13.20 -10.20
N LEU A 53 -6.31 12.96 -10.00
CA LEU A 53 -5.25 13.91 -10.39
C LEU A 53 -5.23 14.13 -11.91
N PHE A 54 -5.29 13.04 -12.69
CA PHE A 54 -5.35 13.12 -14.15
C PHE A 54 -6.57 13.91 -14.65
N THR A 55 -7.75 13.61 -14.11
CA THR A 55 -9.00 14.32 -14.44
C THR A 55 -8.92 15.80 -14.08
N SER A 56 -8.33 16.12 -12.93
CA SER A 56 -8.14 17.51 -12.48
C SER A 56 -7.19 18.28 -13.40
N ALA A 57 -6.10 17.64 -13.84
CA ALA A 57 -5.18 18.21 -14.81
C ALA A 57 -5.87 18.56 -16.14
N ILE A 58 -6.71 17.66 -16.68
CA ILE A 58 -7.51 17.92 -17.88
C ILE A 58 -8.44 19.10 -17.66
N ASN A 59 -9.20 19.11 -16.56
CA ASN A 59 -10.15 20.18 -16.28
C ASN A 59 -9.48 21.55 -16.18
N LEU A 60 -8.29 21.62 -15.55
CA LEU A 60 -7.51 22.85 -15.47
C LEU A 60 -6.98 23.28 -16.84
N ALA A 61 -6.45 22.35 -17.62
CA ALA A 61 -5.97 22.62 -18.97
C ALA A 61 -7.11 23.15 -19.87
N VAL A 62 -8.28 22.51 -19.85
CA VAL A 62 -9.48 22.91 -20.60
C VAL A 62 -10.03 24.26 -20.15
N ALA A 63 -9.95 24.59 -18.86
CA ALA A 63 -10.46 25.87 -18.36
C ALA A 63 -9.65 27.09 -18.82
N ASP A 64 -8.35 26.92 -19.08
CA ASP A 64 -7.45 28.01 -19.48
C ASP A 64 -6.75 27.73 -20.82
N LYS A 65 -5.70 26.90 -20.82
CA LYS A 65 -4.80 26.72 -21.98
C LYS A 65 -5.46 26.11 -23.20
N TRP A 66 -6.44 25.24 -23.01
CA TRP A 66 -7.14 24.51 -24.06
C TRP A 66 -8.57 24.99 -24.25
N LYS A 67 -8.95 26.12 -23.68
CA LYS A 67 -10.32 26.65 -23.77
C LYS A 67 -10.76 26.88 -25.21
N ASP A 68 -9.91 27.50 -26.03
CA ASP A 68 -10.21 27.75 -27.45
C ASP A 68 -10.36 26.46 -28.25
N TRP A 69 -9.66 25.40 -27.86
CA TRP A 69 -9.78 24.08 -28.47
C TRP A 69 -11.08 23.41 -28.03
N SER A 70 -11.39 23.42 -26.73
CA SER A 70 -12.60 22.80 -26.19
C SER A 70 -13.87 23.47 -26.68
N ASP A 71 -13.87 24.80 -26.82
CA ASP A 71 -15.03 25.57 -27.30
C ASP A 71 -15.39 25.26 -28.77
N LYS A 72 -14.43 24.69 -29.53
CA LYS A 72 -14.62 24.28 -30.93
C LYS A 72 -15.07 22.83 -31.08
N MET A 73 -15.06 22.05 -30.00
CA MET A 73 -15.45 20.65 -30.05
C MET A 73 -16.98 20.51 -30.14
N PRO A 74 -17.51 19.69 -31.07
CA PRO A 74 -18.95 19.42 -31.12
C PRO A 74 -19.46 18.79 -29.82
N ASN A 75 -20.66 19.17 -29.41
CA ASN A 75 -21.32 18.55 -28.25
C ASN A 75 -21.45 17.03 -28.46
N GLY A 76 -21.04 16.25 -27.45
CA GLY A 76 -21.04 14.79 -27.50
C GLY A 76 -19.82 14.16 -28.19
N SER A 77 -18.82 14.97 -28.59
CA SER A 77 -17.53 14.43 -29.05
C SER A 77 -16.76 13.76 -27.91
N THR A 78 -16.01 12.72 -28.25
CA THR A 78 -15.09 12.03 -27.33
C THR A 78 -13.66 12.35 -27.74
N PHE A 79 -12.83 12.68 -26.78
CA PHE A 79 -11.39 12.87 -26.97
C PHE A 79 -10.62 12.02 -25.96
N ASN A 80 -9.61 11.31 -26.44
CA ASN A 80 -8.72 10.52 -25.60
C ASN A 80 -7.48 11.35 -25.30
N PHE A 81 -7.33 11.77 -24.04
CA PHE A 81 -6.15 12.52 -23.60
C PHE A 81 -4.98 11.57 -23.32
N GLU A 82 -3.81 11.92 -23.82
CA GLU A 82 -2.55 11.23 -23.48
C GLU A 82 -1.78 12.03 -22.41
N ASP A 83 -1.04 11.33 -21.56
CA ASP A 83 -0.24 11.93 -20.47
C ASP A 83 0.72 13.02 -21.00
N SER A 84 1.36 12.76 -22.15
CA SER A 84 2.28 13.70 -22.81
C SER A 84 1.63 15.05 -23.13
N MET A 85 0.34 15.05 -23.51
CA MET A 85 -0.38 16.27 -23.84
C MET A 85 -0.49 17.19 -22.63
N LEU A 86 -0.69 16.63 -21.43
CA LEU A 86 -0.83 17.41 -20.20
C LEU A 86 0.50 18.04 -19.76
N PHE A 87 1.63 17.35 -19.97
CA PHE A 87 2.96 17.92 -19.72
C PHE A 87 3.27 19.09 -20.68
N ASP A 88 2.76 19.05 -21.91
CA ASP A 88 3.02 20.05 -22.94
C ASP A 88 1.99 21.20 -22.98
N THR A 89 1.09 21.29 -21.98
CA THR A 89 0.09 22.37 -21.87
C THR A 89 0.69 23.77 -21.75
N GLY A 90 1.92 23.88 -21.23
CA GLY A 90 2.54 25.15 -20.85
C GLY A 90 1.98 25.77 -19.56
N ASP A 91 1.11 25.07 -18.84
CA ASP A 91 0.65 25.45 -17.50
C ASP A 91 1.44 24.70 -16.43
N GLN A 92 2.21 25.44 -15.63
CA GLN A 92 3.01 24.87 -14.56
C GLN A 92 2.16 24.12 -13.53
N ASN A 93 0.93 24.56 -13.26
CA ASN A 93 0.06 23.88 -12.29
C ASN A 93 -0.38 22.51 -12.81
N VAL A 94 -0.71 22.41 -14.09
CA VAL A 94 -1.03 21.14 -14.74
C VAL A 94 0.18 20.21 -14.69
N THR A 95 1.38 20.72 -15.04
CA THR A 95 2.63 19.96 -14.92
C THR A 95 2.85 19.44 -13.49
N ARG A 96 2.67 20.27 -12.46
CA ARG A 96 2.86 19.86 -11.05
C ARG A 96 1.88 18.76 -10.61
N ILE A 97 0.63 18.83 -11.09
CA ILE A 97 -0.37 17.79 -10.80
C ILE A 97 0.02 16.47 -11.44
N MET A 98 0.53 16.51 -12.68
CA MET A 98 1.02 15.31 -13.36
C MET A 98 2.27 14.73 -12.68
N GLU A 99 3.21 15.57 -12.23
CA GLU A 99 4.37 15.12 -11.42
C GLU A 99 3.94 14.46 -10.10
N LEU A 100 2.91 15.00 -9.43
CA LEU A 100 2.35 14.39 -8.23
C LEU A 100 1.73 13.03 -8.55
N ARG A 101 0.99 12.92 -9.65
CA ARG A 101 0.41 11.66 -10.12
C ARG A 101 1.50 10.61 -10.37
N ASP A 102 2.57 10.97 -11.05
CA ASP A 102 3.70 10.06 -11.30
C ASP A 102 4.35 9.59 -9.99
N SER A 103 4.44 10.48 -9.01
CA SER A 103 4.94 10.15 -7.67
C SER A 103 4.05 9.12 -6.97
N VAL A 104 2.72 9.27 -7.08
CA VAL A 104 1.74 8.31 -6.55
C VAL A 104 1.89 6.95 -7.21
N ILE A 105 1.96 6.90 -8.56
CA ILE A 105 2.12 5.65 -9.32
C ILE A 105 3.42 4.94 -8.93
N ASN A 106 4.51 5.69 -8.79
CA ASN A 106 5.79 5.11 -8.37
C ASN A 106 5.74 4.54 -6.95
N LEU A 107 5.02 5.21 -6.03
CA LEU A 107 4.82 4.72 -4.66
C LEU A 107 3.96 3.45 -4.64
N MET A 108 2.90 3.38 -5.46
CA MET A 108 2.09 2.15 -5.60
C MET A 108 2.95 0.96 -6.03
N ARG A 109 3.80 1.13 -7.06
CA ARG A 109 4.73 0.08 -7.51
C ARG A 109 5.69 -0.37 -6.41
N GLN A 110 6.13 0.56 -5.55
CA GLN A 110 7.00 0.22 -4.42
C GLN A 110 6.26 -0.61 -3.36
N LEU A 111 4.99 -0.30 -3.09
CA LEU A 111 4.16 -1.02 -2.12
C LEU A 111 3.79 -2.44 -2.60
N GLU A 112 3.53 -2.62 -3.90
CA GLU A 112 3.28 -3.95 -4.49
C GLU A 112 4.46 -4.90 -4.28
N ASN A 113 5.70 -4.42 -4.46
CA ASN A 113 6.92 -5.22 -4.29
C ASN A 113 7.19 -5.65 -2.84
N ILE A 114 6.50 -5.09 -1.84
CA ILE A 114 6.64 -5.47 -0.42
C ILE A 114 5.75 -6.69 -0.08
N GLN A 115 4.79 -7.04 -0.93
CA GLN A 115 3.84 -8.13 -0.66
C GLN A 115 4.39 -9.55 -0.95
N ASP A 116 5.47 -9.66 -1.74
CA ASP A 116 6.21 -10.88 -2.10
C ASP A 116 7.21 -11.33 -1.01
#